data_AF-A0A661CUE5-F1
#
_entry.id   AF-A0A661CUE5-F1
#
_cell.length_a   1.000
_cell.length_b   1.000
_cell.length_c   1.000
_cell.angle_alpha   90.00
_cell.angle_beta   90.00
_cell.angle_gamma   90.00
#
_symmetry.space_group_name_H-M   'P 1'
#
loop_
_entity.id
_entity.type
_entity.pdbx_description
1 polymer ?
#
loop_
_entity_poly.entity_id
_entity_poly.type
_entity_poly.pdbx_seq_one_letter_code
_entity_poly.pdbx_strand_id
1 'polypeptide(L)'
;MNSLTLYRKFALGLLGLWSLCSLGITPVFAGECDDLNEAVLDSCKDKSVTAKGPRVDMFEVPGYFMMADPAFSGGEGMQDYMAVGDAQIIIHTFDEVQCPEDIEVKGTLTQTELEDDDGQKHNAWLISVTEFKCL
;
A
#
# COMPACT_ATOMS: atom_id res chain seq x y z
N MET A 1 60.31 19.58 -15.98
CA MET A 1 61.24 18.63 -15.32
C MET A 1 60.41 17.47 -14.81
N ASN A 2 60.46 16.34 -15.52
CA ASN A 2 59.89 15.06 -15.11
C ASN A 2 60.92 14.35 -14.24
N SER A 3 60.54 13.83 -13.07
CA SER A 3 61.22 12.67 -12.49
C SER A 3 60.56 12.13 -11.21
N LEU A 4 60.19 10.83 -11.30
CA LEU A 4 60.36 9.76 -10.31
C LEU A 4 59.57 9.86 -8.99
N THR A 5 58.86 8.83 -8.52
CA THR A 5 59.47 7.53 -8.17
C THR A 5 58.46 6.37 -8.12
N LEU A 6 58.91 5.21 -8.59
CA LEU A 6 58.39 3.84 -8.40
C LEU A 6 58.07 3.50 -6.92
N TYR A 7 57.12 2.59 -6.67
CA TYR A 7 57.37 1.35 -5.90
C TYR A 7 56.26 0.27 -6.06
N ARG A 8 56.50 -0.64 -7.01
CA ARG A 8 56.46 -2.11 -6.97
C ARG A 8 55.71 -2.88 -5.82
N LYS A 9 54.85 -3.82 -6.28
CA LYS A 9 54.51 -5.20 -5.79
C LYS A 9 53.37 -5.44 -4.78
N PHE A 10 52.30 -6.04 -5.32
CA PHE A 10 51.59 -7.28 -4.91
C PHE A 10 51.65 -7.72 -3.43
N ALA A 11 50.47 -7.81 -2.80
CA ALA A 11 50.15 -8.88 -1.86
C ALA A 11 48.64 -9.17 -1.93
N LEU A 12 48.28 -10.40 -2.26
CA LEU A 12 46.94 -10.94 -2.10
C LEU A 12 46.53 -10.86 -0.63
N GLY A 13 45.47 -10.10 -0.34
CA GLY A 13 44.66 -10.28 0.85
C GLY A 13 43.37 -11.01 0.46
N LEU A 14 43.38 -12.33 0.54
CA LEU A 14 42.16 -13.12 0.70
C LEU A 14 41.54 -12.75 2.05
N LEU A 15 40.29 -12.27 2.04
CA LEU A 15 39.22 -12.48 3.05
C LEU A 15 38.27 -11.25 3.12
N GLY A 16 36.97 -11.50 3.02
CA GLY A 16 35.89 -10.54 3.26
C GLY A 16 34.97 -10.39 2.04
N LEU A 17 34.07 -11.33 1.75
CA LEU A 17 32.69 -11.24 2.22
C LEU A 17 32.18 -9.79 2.20
N TRP A 18 31.51 -9.40 1.12
CA TRP A 18 30.11 -8.98 1.13
C TRP A 18 29.73 -8.23 -0.15
N SER A 19 28.52 -8.56 -0.61
CA SER A 19 27.57 -7.65 -1.22
C SER A 19 28.02 -6.95 -2.50
N LEU A 20 27.42 -7.37 -3.60
CA LEU A 20 26.61 -6.49 -4.46
C LEU A 20 25.94 -7.41 -5.48
N CYS A 21 24.96 -8.19 -5.00
CA CYS A 21 23.85 -8.52 -5.88
C CYS A 21 23.20 -7.17 -6.19
N SER A 22 23.61 -6.56 -7.29
CA SER A 22 22.92 -5.47 -7.94
C SER A 22 21.57 -6.00 -8.41
N LEU A 23 20.64 -6.13 -7.46
CA LEU A 23 19.22 -6.07 -7.74
C LEU A 23 19.01 -4.67 -8.30
N GLY A 24 18.77 -4.60 -9.61
CA GLY A 24 18.34 -3.38 -10.26
C GLY A 24 17.05 -2.94 -9.60
N ILE A 25 17.14 -2.01 -8.66
CA ILE A 25 15.99 -1.30 -8.13
C ILE A 25 15.61 -0.35 -9.25
N THR A 26 14.75 -0.79 -10.17
CA THR A 26 14.01 0.13 -11.02
C THR A 26 13.23 1.04 -10.07
N PRO A 27 13.48 2.35 -10.04
CA PRO A 27 12.69 3.25 -9.23
C PRO A 27 11.27 3.21 -9.79
N VAL A 28 10.37 2.56 -9.05
CA VAL A 28 8.93 2.67 -9.29
C VAL A 28 8.61 4.14 -9.07
N PHE A 29 8.08 4.79 -10.11
CA PHE A 29 7.75 6.20 -10.08
C PHE A 29 6.79 6.48 -8.93
N ALA A 30 7.21 7.35 -8.00
CA ALA A 30 6.42 7.76 -6.83
C ALA A 30 5.05 8.35 -7.21
N GLY A 31 4.87 8.81 -8.45
CA GLY A 31 3.64 9.47 -8.90
C GLY A 31 2.53 8.56 -9.45
N GLU A 32 2.74 7.26 -9.63
CA GLU A 32 1.69 6.38 -10.19
C GLU A 32 0.61 5.99 -9.17
N CYS A 33 0.89 6.16 -7.87
CA CYS A 33 0.00 5.77 -6.79
C CYS A 33 -0.53 6.96 -5.96
N ASP A 34 -0.15 8.20 -6.34
CA ASP A 34 -0.64 9.44 -5.72
C ASP A 34 -2.09 9.79 -6.14
N ASP A 35 -2.64 9.09 -7.13
CA ASP A 35 -4.03 9.22 -7.58
C ASP A 35 -4.59 7.85 -7.96
N LEU A 36 -4.97 7.07 -6.94
CA LEU A 36 -5.39 5.69 -7.09
C LEU A 36 -6.67 5.60 -7.93
N ASN A 37 -6.62 4.80 -8.99
CA ASN A 37 -7.78 4.38 -9.77
C ASN A 37 -7.82 2.85 -9.90
N GLU A 38 -8.94 2.31 -10.35
CA GLU A 38 -9.16 0.86 -10.43
C GLU A 38 -8.07 0.13 -11.23
N ALA A 39 -7.62 0.72 -12.34
CA ALA A 39 -6.67 0.09 -13.26
C ALA A 39 -5.26 -0.09 -12.66
N VAL A 40 -4.93 0.64 -11.59
CA VAL A 40 -3.59 0.63 -10.97
C VAL A 40 -3.54 -0.07 -9.62
N LEU A 41 -4.65 -0.58 -9.10
CA LEU A 41 -4.74 -1.23 -7.77
C LEU A 41 -3.67 -2.30 -7.57
N ASP A 42 -3.60 -3.27 -8.48
CA ASP A 42 -2.59 -4.35 -8.43
C ASP A 42 -1.16 -3.81 -8.44
N SER A 43 -0.91 -2.78 -9.25
CA SER A 43 0.43 -2.18 -9.36
C SER A 43 0.80 -1.35 -8.13
N CYS A 44 -0.19 -0.85 -7.38
CA CYS A 44 -0.01 -0.04 -6.17
C CYS A 44 -0.08 -0.86 -4.87
N LYS A 45 -0.19 -2.18 -4.96
CA LYS A 45 -0.15 -3.09 -3.81
C LYS A 45 1.13 -2.88 -2.98
N ASP A 46 0.94 -2.82 -1.67
CA ASP A 46 1.97 -2.63 -0.63
C ASP A 46 2.72 -1.28 -0.74
N LYS A 47 2.12 -0.28 -1.39
CA LYS A 47 2.67 1.08 -1.53
C LYS A 47 1.80 2.09 -0.79
N SER A 48 2.40 3.26 -0.53
CA SER A 48 1.63 4.42 -0.09
C SER A 48 0.79 4.94 -1.26
N VAL A 49 -0.48 5.22 -0.99
CA VAL A 49 -1.45 5.68 -1.98
C VAL A 49 -2.20 6.89 -1.46
N THR A 50 -2.70 7.71 -2.39
CA THR A 50 -3.80 8.63 -2.15
C THR A 50 -4.97 8.23 -3.03
N ALA A 51 -6.13 8.00 -2.41
CA ALA A 51 -7.35 7.59 -3.09
C ALA A 51 -8.45 8.61 -2.82
N LYS A 52 -9.24 8.91 -3.86
CA LYS A 52 -10.39 9.79 -3.78
C LYS A 52 -11.59 9.11 -4.40
N GLY A 53 -12.74 9.27 -3.77
CA GLY A 53 -13.97 8.69 -4.30
C GLY A 53 -15.14 8.88 -3.34
N PRO A 54 -16.34 8.48 -3.79
CA PRO A 54 -17.52 8.52 -2.96
C PRO A 54 -17.36 7.52 -1.81
N ARG A 55 -17.79 7.95 -0.63
CA ARG A 55 -18.01 7.04 0.48
C ARG A 55 -19.17 6.10 0.15
N VAL A 56 -19.04 4.84 0.55
CA VAL A 56 -20.06 3.81 0.31
C VAL A 56 -20.63 3.36 1.65
N ASP A 57 -21.96 3.26 1.74
CA ASP A 57 -22.61 2.78 2.95
C ASP A 57 -22.30 1.29 3.16
N MET A 58 -22.18 0.85 4.42
CA MET A 58 -21.96 -0.55 4.78
C MET A 58 -23.04 -1.49 4.22
N PHE A 59 -24.26 -1.00 3.96
CA PHE A 59 -25.33 -1.80 3.37
C PHE A 59 -25.24 -1.93 1.85
N GLU A 60 -24.37 -1.16 1.20
CA GLU A 60 -24.18 -1.17 -0.27
C GLU A 60 -22.95 -1.99 -0.70
N VAL A 61 -22.05 -2.33 0.23
CA VAL A 61 -20.90 -3.22 -0.04
C VAL A 61 -21.28 -4.71 0.06
N PRO A 62 -20.53 -5.62 -0.59
CA PRO A 62 -20.77 -7.06 -0.45
C PRO A 62 -20.66 -7.54 1.00
N GLY A 63 -21.55 -8.44 1.44
CA GLY A 63 -21.63 -8.86 2.84
C GLY A 63 -20.33 -9.42 3.44
N TYR A 64 -19.48 -10.06 2.64
CA TYR A 64 -18.19 -10.58 3.10
C TYR A 64 -17.19 -9.47 3.49
N PHE A 65 -17.43 -8.20 3.12
CA PHE A 65 -16.64 -7.05 3.60
C PHE A 65 -16.84 -6.82 5.10
N MET A 66 -18.01 -7.19 5.64
CA MET A 66 -18.31 -7.08 7.08
C MET A 66 -17.49 -8.07 7.93
N MET A 67 -16.88 -9.07 7.29
CA MET A 67 -16.06 -10.09 7.93
C MET A 67 -14.58 -9.70 8.02
N ALA A 68 -14.19 -8.55 7.46
CA ALA A 68 -12.83 -8.05 7.59
C ALA A 68 -12.50 -7.81 9.06
N ASP A 69 -11.37 -8.35 9.55
CA ASP A 69 -10.98 -8.25 10.96
C ASP A 69 -10.59 -6.81 11.32
N PRO A 70 -11.24 -6.16 12.30
CA PRO A 70 -10.83 -4.84 12.81
C PRO A 70 -9.43 -4.82 13.43
N ALA A 71 -8.87 -5.95 13.85
CA ALA A 71 -7.55 -6.03 14.48
C ALA A 71 -6.36 -6.02 13.49
N PHE A 72 -6.61 -6.00 12.18
CA PHE A 72 -5.61 -6.30 11.15
C PHE A 72 -4.48 -5.25 11.00
N SER A 73 -4.67 -4.02 11.50
CA SER A 73 -3.66 -2.94 11.47
C SER A 73 -2.86 -2.78 12.78
N GLY A 74 -3.13 -3.60 13.80
CA GLY A 74 -2.42 -3.55 15.08
C GLY A 74 -2.85 -2.42 16.03
N GLY A 75 -4.06 -1.87 15.90
CA GLY A 75 -4.62 -0.84 16.79
C GLY A 75 -6.16 -0.88 16.89
N GLU A 76 -6.75 -0.01 17.71
CA GLU A 76 -8.20 0.28 17.76
C GLU A 76 -8.61 1.10 16.53
N GLY A 77 -9.80 0.83 15.95
CA GLY A 77 -10.28 1.56 14.78
C GLY A 77 -11.69 1.16 14.30
N MET A 78 -12.17 1.86 13.28
CA MET A 78 -13.47 1.68 12.62
C MET A 78 -13.27 1.36 11.13
N GLN A 79 -14.17 0.56 10.58
CA GLN A 79 -14.20 0.29 9.14
C GLN A 79 -15.19 1.21 8.45
N ASP A 80 -14.74 1.76 7.33
CA ASP A 80 -15.55 2.52 6.38
C ASP A 80 -15.24 2.01 4.97
N TYR A 81 -15.97 2.50 3.96
CA TYR A 81 -15.86 2.00 2.60
C TYR A 81 -15.85 3.15 1.59
N MET A 82 -15.12 2.96 0.49
CA MET A 82 -15.17 3.84 -0.66
C MET A 82 -15.20 3.06 -1.97
N ALA A 83 -15.73 3.71 -3.00
CA ALA A 83 -15.57 3.25 -4.37
C ALA A 83 -14.40 3.98 -5.05
N VAL A 84 -13.58 3.21 -5.77
CA VAL A 84 -12.56 3.72 -6.69
C VAL A 84 -12.79 3.05 -8.04
N GLY A 85 -13.48 3.74 -8.95
CA GLY A 85 -14.04 3.11 -10.16
C GLY A 85 -15.13 2.11 -9.78
N ASP A 86 -15.06 0.90 -10.31
CA ASP A 86 -15.97 -0.20 -9.97
C ASP A 86 -15.49 -1.01 -8.75
N ALA A 87 -14.29 -0.73 -8.23
CA ALA A 87 -13.72 -1.43 -7.07
C ALA A 87 -14.22 -0.83 -5.75
N GLN A 88 -14.64 -1.71 -4.84
CA GLN A 88 -14.92 -1.36 -3.43
C GLN A 88 -13.66 -1.55 -2.60
N ILE A 89 -13.30 -0.54 -1.82
CA ILE A 89 -12.10 -0.53 -0.97
C ILE A 89 -12.51 -0.35 0.48
N ILE A 90 -11.97 -1.21 1.35
CA ILE A 90 -12.11 -1.08 2.80
C ILE A 90 -11.15 0.01 3.27
N ILE A 91 -11.69 0.96 4.01
CA ILE A 91 -10.95 2.04 4.65
C ILE A 91 -10.92 1.72 6.15
N HIS A 92 -9.71 1.66 6.71
CA HIS A 92 -9.56 1.53 8.15
C HIS A 92 -9.14 2.88 8.74
N THR A 93 -10.04 3.49 9.53
CA THR A 93 -9.80 4.77 10.22
C THR A 93 -9.63 4.55 11.73
N PHE A 94 -8.97 5.49 12.40
CA PHE A 94 -8.81 5.45 13.87
C PHE A 94 -10.08 5.91 14.62
N ASP A 95 -10.84 6.83 14.03
CA ASP A 95 -12.04 7.43 14.64
C ASP A 95 -13.26 7.27 13.71
N GLU A 96 -14.46 7.43 14.28
CA GLU A 96 -15.70 7.55 13.52
C GLU A 96 -15.66 8.83 12.68
N VAL A 97 -15.86 8.68 11.37
CA VAL A 97 -15.87 9.82 10.45
C VAL A 97 -17.28 10.03 9.89
N GLN A 98 -17.77 11.26 9.96
CA GLN A 98 -19.05 11.65 9.37
C GLN A 98 -18.83 12.61 8.20
N CYS A 99 -18.52 12.07 7.02
CA CYS A 99 -18.55 12.81 5.76
C CYS A 99 -19.78 12.39 4.93
N PRO A 100 -20.52 13.35 4.34
CA PRO A 100 -21.74 13.05 3.61
C PRO A 100 -21.54 12.65 2.14
N GLU A 101 -20.39 12.93 1.53
CA GLU A 101 -20.20 12.77 0.08
C GLU A 101 -18.86 12.08 -0.26
N ASP A 102 -17.90 12.84 -0.79
CA ASP A 102 -16.61 12.33 -1.24
C ASP A 102 -15.56 12.41 -0.12
N ILE A 103 -14.66 11.43 -0.13
CA ILE A 103 -13.58 11.33 0.83
C ILE A 103 -12.25 11.18 0.10
N GLU A 104 -11.21 11.76 0.70
CA GLU A 104 -9.82 11.60 0.29
C GLU A 104 -9.08 10.94 1.44
N VAL A 105 -8.46 9.79 1.14
CA VAL A 105 -7.66 9.05 2.10
C VAL A 105 -6.24 8.88 1.58
N LYS A 106 -5.29 8.96 2.51
CA LYS A 106 -3.90 8.62 2.25
C LYS A 106 -3.46 7.58 3.25
N GLY A 107 -2.79 6.54 2.75
CA GLY A 107 -2.43 5.39 3.56
C GLY A 107 -1.59 4.39 2.79
N THR A 108 -1.59 3.14 3.24
CA THR A 108 -0.94 2.02 2.55
C THR A 108 -1.99 1.09 1.97
N LEU A 109 -1.93 0.83 0.66
CA LEU A 109 -2.82 -0.12 0.00
C LEU A 109 -2.31 -1.55 0.18
N THR A 110 -3.19 -2.44 0.58
CA THR A 110 -2.92 -3.87 0.75
C THR A 110 -4.06 -4.68 0.17
N GLN A 111 -3.78 -5.96 -0.09
CA GLN A 111 -4.79 -6.91 -0.54
C GLN A 111 -4.92 -8.01 0.50
N THR A 112 -6.15 -8.37 0.82
CA THR A 112 -6.46 -9.47 1.74
C THR A 112 -7.47 -10.42 1.12
N GLU A 113 -7.52 -11.64 1.64
CA GLU A 113 -8.51 -12.63 1.27
C GLU A 113 -9.56 -12.68 2.38
N LEU A 114 -10.82 -12.44 2.03
CA LEU A 114 -11.97 -12.54 2.92
C LEU A 114 -12.76 -13.79 2.59
N GLU A 115 -13.31 -14.44 3.61
CA GLU A 115 -14.16 -15.61 3.45
C GLU A 115 -15.63 -15.18 3.64
N ASP A 116 -16.51 -15.57 2.72
CA ASP A 116 -17.95 -15.33 2.84
C ASP A 116 -18.64 -16.38 3.73
N ASP A 117 -19.94 -16.21 3.96
CA ASP A 117 -20.75 -17.11 4.80
C ASP A 117 -20.81 -18.55 4.27
N ASP A 118 -20.53 -18.76 2.98
CA ASP A 118 -20.49 -20.07 2.32
C ASP A 118 -19.07 -20.69 2.33
N GLY A 119 -18.09 -20.01 2.93
CA GLY A 119 -16.69 -20.45 2.99
C GLY A 119 -15.89 -20.14 1.71
N GLN A 120 -16.41 -19.32 0.79
CA GLN A 120 -15.68 -18.94 -0.42
C GLN A 120 -14.79 -17.73 -0.18
N LYS A 121 -13.60 -17.79 -0.78
CA LYS A 121 -12.55 -16.79 -0.63
C LYS A 121 -12.64 -15.73 -1.72
N HIS A 122 -12.62 -14.46 -1.32
CA HIS A 122 -12.68 -13.27 -2.18
C HIS A 122 -11.53 -12.33 -1.89
N ASN A 123 -10.91 -11.77 -2.93
CA ASN A 123 -9.90 -10.74 -2.74
C ASN A 123 -10.57 -9.39 -2.44
N ALA A 124 -10.10 -8.71 -1.41
CA ALA A 124 -10.52 -7.37 -1.04
C ALA A 124 -9.31 -6.43 -0.94
N TRP A 125 -9.52 -5.17 -1.33
CA TRP A 125 -8.55 -4.11 -1.19
C TRP A 125 -8.77 -3.36 0.12
N LEU A 126 -7.67 -3.07 0.82
CA LEU A 126 -7.68 -2.41 2.11
C LEU A 126 -6.67 -1.26 2.11
N ILE A 127 -7.10 -0.07 2.52
CA ILE A 127 -6.22 1.06 2.79
C ILE A 127 -6.14 1.27 4.31
N SER A 128 -4.95 1.06 4.87
CA SER A 128 -4.63 1.47 6.24
C SER A 128 -4.38 2.98 6.25
N VAL A 129 -5.37 3.75 6.72
CA VAL A 129 -5.37 5.21 6.59
C VAL A 129 -4.41 5.86 7.57
N THR A 130 -3.60 6.79 7.06
CA THR A 130 -2.74 7.69 7.84
C THR A 130 -3.27 9.12 7.87
N GLU A 131 -3.96 9.55 6.80
CA GLU A 131 -4.61 10.86 6.71
C GLU A 131 -5.97 10.70 6.06
N PHE A 132 -6.98 11.37 6.61
CA PHE A 132 -8.37 11.31 6.16
C PHE A 132 -8.91 12.73 5.98
N LYS A 133 -9.65 12.98 4.91
CA LYS A 133 -10.26 14.28 4.62
C LYS A 133 -11.64 14.14 3.96
N CYS A 134 -12.64 14.86 4.49
CA CYS A 134 -13.90 15.09 3.76
C CYS A 134 -13.65 16.12 2.63
N LEU A 135 -14.21 15.88 1.45
CA LEU A 135 -14.16 16.80 0.32
C LEU A 135 -15.44 17.64 0.18
#